data_AF-A0A7V5FTQ6-F1
#
_entry.id   AF-A0A7V5FTQ6-F1
#
_cell.length_a   1.000
_cell.length_b   1.000
_cell.length_c   1.000
_cell.angle_alpha   90.00
_cell.angle_beta   90.00
_cell.angle_gamma   90.00
#
_symmetry.space_group_name_H-M   'P 1'
#
loop_
_entity.id
_entity.type
_entity.pdbx_description
1 polymer ?
#
loop_
_entity_poly.entity_id
_entity_poly.type
_entity_poly.pdbx_seq_one_letter_code
_entity_poly.pdbx_strand_id
1 'polypeptide(L)' 'MATIEKRGSYQFRAKIRKKGFKPVSRTFIYLKDAREWAKQKESEMERGLYFDTSEAENTPLCQDSCRLFLESCV' A
#
# COMPACT_ATOMS: atom_id res chain seq x y z
N MET A 1 -0.19 1.52 -15.47
CA MET A 1 0.43 2.83 -15.69
C MET A 1 0.46 3.58 -14.37
N ALA A 2 1.64 4.06 -13.99
CA ALA A 2 1.82 4.99 -12.89
C ALA A 2 1.55 6.43 -13.34
N THR A 3 0.77 7.17 -12.57
CA THR A 3 0.45 8.58 -12.77
C THR A 3 0.82 9.35 -11.52
N ILE A 4 1.62 10.41 -11.65
CA ILE A 4 1.99 11.29 -10.53
C ILE A 4 1.20 12.59 -10.68
N GLU A 5 0.34 12.87 -9.72
CA GLU A 5 -0.46 14.09 -9.65
C GLU A 5 0.13 15.05 -8.61
N LYS A 6 0.36 16.31 -8.99
CA LYS A 6 0.71 17.37 -8.04
C LYS A 6 -0.58 18.02 -7.53
N ARG A 7 -0.86 17.89 -6.22
CA ARG A 7 -2.07 18.49 -5.61
C ARG A 7 -1.83 19.87 -5.00
N GLY A 8 -0.58 20.18 -4.62
CA GLY A 8 -0.23 21.45 -3.99
C GLY A 8 1.28 21.62 -3.86
N SER A 9 1.70 22.66 -3.12
CA SER A 9 3.10 22.84 -2.73
C SER A 9 3.54 21.64 -1.91
N TYR A 10 4.56 20.92 -2.39
CA TYR A 10 5.11 19.73 -1.73
C TYR A 10 4.12 18.58 -1.51
N GLN A 11 3.11 18.41 -2.36
CA GLN A 11 2.26 17.23 -2.35
C GLN A 11 2.19 16.57 -3.71
N PHE A 12 2.85 15.41 -3.81
CA PHE A 12 2.88 14.55 -4.98
C PHE A 12 2.19 13.24 -4.68
N ARG A 13 1.09 12.97 -5.37
CA ARG A 13 0.36 11.71 -5.25
C ARG A 13 0.70 10.79 -6.42
N ALA A 14 1.32 9.66 -6.14
CA ALA A 14 1.55 8.61 -7.12
C ALA A 14 0.37 7.62 -7.10
N LYS A 15 -0.20 7.34 -8.27
CA LYS A 15 -1.28 6.37 -8.48
C LYS A 15 -0.82 5.31 -9.47
N ILE A 16 -1.01 4.03 -9.15
CA ILE A 16 -0.65 2.93 -10.02
C ILE A 16 -1.90 2.13 -10.34
N ARG A 17 -2.19 1.97 -11.63
CA ARG A 17 -3.33 1.20 -12.13
C ARG A 17 -2.85 0.09 -13.06
N LYS A 18 -3.09 -1.16 -12.69
CA LYS A 18 -2.83 -2.36 -13.51
C LYS A 18 -4.09 -3.22 -13.56
N LYS A 19 -4.35 -3.86 -14.70
CA LYS A 19 -5.48 -4.78 -14.84
C LYS A 19 -5.23 -6.01 -13.96
N GLY A 20 -6.24 -6.43 -13.19
CA GLY A 20 -6.12 -7.58 -12.27
C GLY A 20 -5.58 -7.23 -10.87
N PHE A 21 -5.19 -5.97 -10.61
CA PHE A 21 -4.74 -5.52 -9.29
C PHE A 21 -5.61 -4.36 -8.81
N LYS A 22 -5.75 -4.23 -7.48
CA LYS A 22 -6.41 -3.05 -6.88
C LYS A 22 -5.57 -1.80 -7.21
N PRO A 23 -6.21 -0.64 -7.48
CA PRO A 23 -5.48 0.60 -7.71
C PRO A 23 -4.81 1.05 -6.41
N VAL A 24 -3.50 1.30 -6.46
CA VAL A 24 -2.71 1.73 -5.31
C VAL A 24 -2.38 3.20 -5.45
N SER A 25 -2.52 3.97 -4.37
CA SER A 25 -2.11 5.35 -4.35
C SER A 25 -1.39 5.72 -3.06
N ARG A 26 -0.32 6.50 -3.17
CA ARG A 26 0.43 7.03 -2.03
C ARG A 26 0.82 8.48 -2.28
N THR A 27 0.82 9.27 -1.21
CA THR A 27 1.17 10.70 -1.24
C THR A 27 2.55 10.90 -0.65
N PHE A 28 3.36 11.74 -1.28
CA PHE A 28 4.74 12.06 -0.93
C PHE A 28 4.96 13.57 -0.93
N ILE A 29 5.99 13.98 -0.19
CA ILE A 29 6.43 15.39 -0.12
C ILE A 29 7.34 15.74 -1.29
N TYR A 30 8.21 14.81 -1.68
CA TYR A 30 9.19 14.98 -2.75
C TYR A 30 8.82 14.20 -4.01
N LEU A 31 9.05 14.82 -5.18
CA LEU A 31 8.79 14.19 -6.48
C LEU A 31 9.71 12.98 -6.73
N LYS A 32 10.96 13.04 -6.23
CA LYS A 32 11.94 11.97 -6.38
C LYS A 32 11.42 10.68 -5.72
N ASP A 33 11.00 10.78 -4.46
CA ASP A 33 10.46 9.66 -3.69
C ASP A 33 9.21 9.08 -4.35
N ALA A 34 8.29 9.95 -4.82
CA ALA A 34 7.10 9.51 -5.54
C ALA A 34 7.44 8.69 -6.80
N ARG A 35 8.49 9.08 -7.52
CA ARG A 35 8.94 8.40 -8.74
C ARG A 35 9.63 7.08 -8.44
N GLU A 36 10.49 7.03 -7.43
CA GLU A 36 11.17 5.80 -7.01
C GLU A 36 10.17 4.77 -6.49
N TRP A 37 9.24 5.19 -5.63
CA TRP A 37 8.16 4.34 -5.14
C TRP A 37 7.29 3.80 -6.27
N ALA A 38 6.92 4.64 -7.24
CA ALA A 38 6.11 4.22 -8.38
C ALA A 38 6.79 3.10 -9.19
N LYS A 39 8.10 3.22 -9.43
CA LYS A 39 8.89 2.19 -10.13
C LYS A 39 9.00 0.89 -9.34
N GLN A 40 9.28 0.98 -8.04
CA GLN A 40 9.37 -0.19 -7.18
C GLN A 40 8.05 -0.97 -7.16
N LYS A 41 6.93 -0.28 -6.94
CA LYS A 41 5.60 -0.90 -6.90
C LYS A 41 5.17 -1.45 -8.26
N GLU A 42 5.48 -0.79 -9.38
CA GLU A 42 5.21 -1.36 -10.70
C GLU A 42 6.00 -2.66 -10.91
N SER A 43 7.27 -2.72 -10.48
CA SER A 43 8.07 -3.94 -10.58
C SER A 43 7.56 -5.07 -9.67
N GLU A 44 7.03 -4.76 -8.48
CA GLU A 44 6.42 -5.76 -7.59
C GLU A 44 5.13 -6.34 -8.18
N MET A 45 4.27 -5.48 -8.74
CA MET A 45 3.04 -5.88 -9.42
C MET A 45 3.31 -6.73 -10.67
N GLU A 46 4.32 -6.38 -11.45
CA GLU A 46 4.69 -7.15 -12.65
C GLU A 46 5.20 -8.55 -12.32
N ARG A 47 5.92 -8.70 -11.21
CA ARG A 47 6.40 -10.00 -10.71
C ARG A 47 5.30 -10.87 -10.08
N GLY A 48 4.08 -10.35 -9.92
CA GLY A 48 2.98 -11.06 -9.26
C GLY A 48 3.18 -11.23 -7.74
N LEU A 49 4.19 -10.58 -7.16
CA LEU A 49 4.52 -10.59 -5.73
C LEU A 49 3.88 -9.42 -4.98
N TYR A 50 2.85 -8.80 -5.57
CA TYR A 50 2.12 -7.71 -4.92
C TYR A 50 1.20 -8.28 -3.84
N PHE A 51 1.73 -8.40 -2.62
CA PHE A 51 0.95 -8.61 -1.41
C PHE A 51 0.41 -7.24 -0.94
N ASP A 52 -0.91 -7.17 -0.69
CA ASP A 52 -1.57 -6.00 -0.11
C ASP A 52 -1.07 -5.78 1.34
N THR A 53 0.11 -5.16 1.53
CA THR A 53 0.61 -4.78 2.86
C THR A 53 -0.27 -3.71 3.53
N SER A 54 -1.21 -3.11 2.79
CA SER A 54 -2.23 -2.21 3.33
C SER A 54 -3.20 -2.88 4.30
N GLU A 55 -3.37 -4.22 4.26
CA GLU A 55 -4.11 -4.95 5.30
C GLU A 55 -3.30 -5.03 6.60
N ALA A 56 -1.97 -5.09 6.54
CA ALA A 56 -1.10 -5.14 7.72
C ALA A 56 -0.93 -3.77 8.41
N GLU A 57 -1.03 -2.65 7.68
CA GLU A 57 -0.97 -1.29 8.24
C GLU A 57 -2.31 -0.83 8.87
N ASN A 58 -3.44 -1.48 8.56
CA ASN A 58 -4.76 -1.17 9.13
C ASN A 58 -5.19 -2.13 10.24
N THR A 59 -4.33 -3.03 10.71
CA THR A 59 -4.42 -3.49 12.10
C THR A 59 -3.83 -2.39 12.96
N PRO A 60 -4.64 -1.47 13.55
CA PRO A 60 -4.14 -0.79 14.73
C PRO A 60 -3.77 -1.93 15.69
N LEU A 61 -2.50 -2.00 16.05
CA LEU A 61 -2.07 -2.71 17.26
C LEU A 61 -2.62 -1.94 18.47
N CYS A 62 -3.93 -1.73 18.49
CA CYS A 62 -4.68 -1.31 19.64
C CYS A 62 -4.97 -2.60 20.38
N GLN A 63 -4.04 -2.92 21.28
CA GLN A 63 -4.27 -3.72 22.47
C GLN A 63 -4.59 -5.22 22.22
N ASP A 64 -3.99 -6.06 23.04
CA ASP A 64 -4.46 -7.44 23.24
C ASP A 64 -4.15 -8.45 22.13
N SER A 65 -2.86 -8.64 21.86
CA SER A 65 -2.40 -10.03 21.81
C SER A 65 -2.74 -10.69 23.16
N CYS A 66 -3.51 -11.78 23.13
CA CYS A 66 -3.87 -12.62 24.28
C CYS A 66 -4.88 -12.05 25.29
N ARG A 67 -6.16 -12.43 25.14
CA ARG A 67 -6.85 -13.26 26.14
C ARG A 67 -8.21 -13.71 25.61
N LEU A 68 -8.60 -14.94 25.96
CA LEU A 68 -9.90 -15.57 25.69
C LEU A 68 -10.00 -16.17 24.28
N PHE A 69 -10.45 -17.39 24.02
CA PHE A 69 -10.85 -18.57 24.78
C PHE A 69 -11.30 -19.50 23.64
N LEU A 70 -10.60 -20.60 23.34
CA LEU A 70 -10.89 -21.92 23.91
C LEU A 70 -12.38 -22.32 23.80
N GLU A 71 -12.58 -23.53 23.25
CA GLU A 71 -13.82 -24.32 23.21
C GLU A 71 -14.75 -24.16 22.01
N SER A 72 -14.42 -24.76 20.86
CA SER A 72 -15.42 -25.41 19.97
C SER A 72 -14.83 -26.42 18.98
N CYS A 73 -13.60 -26.90 19.20
CA CYS A 73 -13.01 -27.97 18.40
C CYS A 73 -12.99 -29.27 19.22
N VAL A 74 -14.18 -29.84 19.44
CA VAL A 74 -14.45 -31.28 19.65
C VAL A 74 -15.75 -31.59 18.93
#